data_AF-A0A199UMH7-F1
#
_entry.id   AF-A0A199UMH7-F1
#
_cell.length_a   1.000
_cell.length_b   1.000
_cell.length_c   1.000
_cell.angle_alpha   90.00
_cell.angle_beta   90.00
_cell.angle_gamma   90.00
#
_symmetry.space_group_name_H-M   'P 1'
#
loop_
_entity.id
_entity.type
_entity.pdbx_description
1 polymer ?
#
loop_
_entity_poly.entity_id
_entity_poly.type
_entity_poly.pdbx_seq_one_letter_code
_entity_poly.pdbx_strand_id
1 'polypeptide(L)'
;MTSTTKLSVKLLVDTKANKVLFAEAGKDVVDFLFSLLVLPVGTIIKLITKESMVGSVANIRQSLESLDGTYFLSDQAKVDILSPKVLVPSLSENAVFLLPTSASSSLMGMNKRYYRCSYNYNSSSCSNYVTHVRGAQCPSCAQRMTPELQCVEPNSSGAVQAVGTSKGENGLGVVKGVVTYTIMDDLTIRPMSTISSITLLNTCNVKDLSVLQEMTVDLGMEEGLQLLKASLQSKTVLTDLANMTSTTKLSVKLLVDTKANKVLFAEAGKDVVDFLFSLLVLPVGTIIKLITKESMVGSVANIRQSLESLDGTYFLSDQAKVDILSPKVLVPSLSENAVFLLPTSAWSLWTATSKKYYRCSCNYNSSCHNYVTDVSGTRCPGCNKNMTKQLQYVEPNLSGTVQAVDTENGLGVVKGVLTYTIMDDLTIRPMSTISSITLLNTCHVKDLSVLQEMTVKLGIKELLPVSSA
;
A
#
# COMPACT_ATOMS: atom_id res chain seq x y z
N MET A 1 -12.06 12.69 25.75
CA MET A 1 -11.72 11.39 26.36
C MET A 1 -11.76 10.34 25.25
N THR A 2 -10.63 10.00 24.66
CA THR A 2 -10.55 8.95 23.64
C THR A 2 -10.62 7.60 24.35
N SER A 3 -11.71 6.84 24.15
CA SER A 3 -11.78 5.47 24.65
C SER A 3 -10.71 4.66 23.91
N THR A 4 -9.63 4.29 24.58
CA THR A 4 -8.71 3.27 24.06
C THR A 4 -9.48 1.97 23.96
N THR A 5 -9.91 1.60 22.76
CA THR A 5 -10.47 0.29 22.45
C THR A 5 -9.41 -0.75 22.80
N LYS A 6 -9.72 -1.63 23.76
CA LYS A 6 -8.88 -2.78 24.10
C LYS A 6 -9.48 -3.99 23.42
N LEU A 7 -8.69 -4.71 22.64
CA LEU A 7 -9.11 -5.99 22.08
C LEU A 7 -8.88 -7.08 23.11
N SER A 8 -9.73 -8.10 23.16
CA SER A 8 -9.55 -9.24 24.05
C SER A 8 -9.49 -10.54 23.26
N VAL A 9 -8.52 -11.38 23.61
CA VAL A 9 -8.31 -12.70 23.02
C VAL A 9 -8.24 -13.71 24.16
N LYS A 10 -8.87 -14.87 23.98
CA LYS A 10 -8.73 -16.00 24.90
C LYS A 10 -7.70 -16.98 24.35
N LEU A 11 -6.71 -17.33 25.13
CA LEU A 11 -5.65 -18.28 24.78
C LEU A 11 -5.93 -19.61 25.46
N LEU A 12 -5.74 -20.69 24.73
CA LEU A 12 -5.62 -22.02 25.31
C LEU A 12 -4.14 -22.38 25.39
N VAL A 13 -3.64 -22.59 26.59
CA VAL A 13 -2.21 -22.78 26.88
C VAL A 13 -1.97 -24.17 27.46
N ASP A 14 -0.97 -24.87 26.95
CA ASP A 14 -0.39 -26.02 27.63
C ASP A 14 0.60 -25.51 28.69
N THR A 15 0.21 -25.62 29.96
CA THR A 15 1.00 -25.14 31.09
C THR A 15 2.26 -25.96 31.34
N LYS A 16 2.29 -27.23 30.95
CA LYS A 16 3.49 -28.08 31.10
C LYS A 16 4.52 -27.76 30.01
N ALA A 17 4.06 -27.53 28.78
CA ALA A 17 4.92 -27.15 27.67
C ALA A 17 5.22 -25.64 27.63
N ASN A 18 4.53 -24.84 28.45
CA ASN A 18 4.52 -23.37 28.42
C ASN A 18 4.29 -22.83 27.00
N LYS A 19 3.31 -23.39 26.30
CA LYS A 19 3.06 -23.13 24.88
C LYS A 19 1.59 -22.78 24.64
N VAL A 20 1.36 -21.73 23.85
CA VAL A 20 0.02 -21.42 23.34
C VAL A 20 -0.34 -22.47 22.29
N LEU A 21 -1.56 -23.01 22.34
CA LEU A 21 -2.03 -23.98 21.36
C LEU A 21 -2.81 -23.27 20.25
N PHE A 22 -3.76 -22.46 20.68
CA PHE A 22 -4.52 -21.58 19.83
C PHE A 22 -5.22 -20.51 20.68
N ALA A 23 -5.73 -19.51 19.99
CA ALA A 23 -6.46 -18.39 20.53
C ALA A 23 -7.90 -18.38 19.96
N GLU A 24 -8.88 -18.13 20.82
CA GLU A 24 -10.24 -17.77 20.43
C GLU A 24 -10.38 -16.25 20.42
N ALA A 25 -10.90 -15.72 19.32
CA ALA A 25 -11.03 -14.30 19.11
C ALA A 25 -12.35 -13.93 18.41
N GLY A 26 -12.90 -12.77 18.76
CA GLY A 26 -14.06 -12.18 18.08
C GLY A 26 -13.67 -11.39 16.83
N LYS A 27 -14.70 -10.89 16.13
CA LYS A 27 -14.56 -10.07 14.90
C LYS A 27 -13.49 -8.99 15.00
N ASP A 28 -13.46 -8.21 16.08
CA ASP A 28 -12.58 -7.03 16.15
C ASP A 28 -11.08 -7.37 16.05
N VAL A 29 -10.67 -8.54 16.59
CA VAL A 29 -9.29 -9.04 16.50
C VAL A 29 -8.97 -9.54 15.10
N VAL A 30 -9.92 -10.23 14.46
CA VAL A 30 -9.75 -10.75 13.10
C VAL A 30 -9.72 -9.62 12.08
N ASP A 31 -10.61 -8.64 12.23
CA ASP A 31 -10.62 -7.40 11.43
C ASP A 31 -9.29 -6.65 11.59
N PHE A 32 -8.76 -6.55 12.81
CA PHE A 32 -7.43 -5.99 13.06
C PHE A 32 -6.32 -6.77 12.34
N LEU A 33 -6.29 -8.10 12.43
CA LEU A 33 -5.29 -8.92 11.73
C LEU A 33 -5.38 -8.77 10.21
N PHE A 34 -6.57 -8.74 9.63
CA PHE A 34 -6.76 -8.49 8.20
C PHE A 34 -6.38 -7.08 7.78
N SER A 35 -6.55 -6.08 8.65
CA SER A 35 -6.13 -4.70 8.37
C SER A 35 -4.62 -4.58 8.16
N LEU A 36 -3.81 -5.46 8.75
CA LEU A 36 -2.35 -5.48 8.57
C LEU A 36 -1.94 -5.70 7.10
N LEU A 37 -2.74 -6.43 6.32
CA LEU A 37 -2.47 -6.70 4.90
C LEU A 37 -2.62 -5.43 4.04
N VAL A 38 -3.40 -4.47 4.52
CA VAL A 38 -3.70 -3.23 3.81
C VAL A 38 -2.65 -2.15 4.09
N LEU A 39 -1.91 -2.26 5.19
CA LEU A 39 -0.95 -1.25 5.58
C LEU A 39 0.26 -1.22 4.64
N PRO A 40 0.68 -0.03 4.17
CA PRO A 40 1.92 0.13 3.43
C PRO A 40 3.11 -0.12 4.34
N VAL A 41 4.19 -0.69 3.79
CA VAL A 41 5.41 -0.98 4.59
C VAL A 41 5.95 0.27 5.28
N GLY A 42 5.93 1.43 4.61
CA GLY A 42 6.33 2.71 5.20
C GLY A 42 5.51 3.10 6.43
N THR A 43 4.23 2.73 6.48
CA THR A 43 3.36 2.95 7.65
C THR A 43 3.73 2.00 8.77
N ILE A 44 4.00 0.74 8.44
CA ILE A 44 4.45 -0.26 9.42
C ILE A 44 5.78 0.14 10.05
N ILE A 45 6.77 0.56 9.26
CA ILE A 45 8.06 1.05 9.77
C ILE A 45 7.88 2.23 10.74
N LYS A 46 6.88 3.10 10.52
CA LYS A 46 6.58 4.20 11.45
C LYS A 46 6.01 3.70 12.78
N LEU A 47 5.31 2.58 12.76
CA LEU A 47 4.64 2.01 13.94
C LEU A 47 5.60 1.22 14.79
N ILE A 48 6.48 0.40 14.19
CA ILE A 48 7.48 -0.41 14.90
C ILE A 48 8.81 0.33 15.04
N THR A 49 9.52 0.13 16.15
CA THR A 49 10.87 0.71 16.32
C THR A 49 11.84 0.13 15.28
N LYS A 50 12.75 0.97 14.75
CA LYS A 50 13.74 0.54 13.72
C LYS A 50 14.53 -0.71 14.16
N GLU A 51 14.91 -0.77 15.43
CA GLU A 51 15.72 -1.84 16.00
C GLU A 51 15.01 -3.20 16.03
N SER A 52 13.66 -3.19 16.03
CA SER A 52 12.84 -4.40 16.03
C SER A 52 12.51 -4.92 14.62
N MET A 53 12.86 -4.20 13.55
CA MET A 53 12.56 -4.64 12.19
C MET A 53 13.63 -5.57 11.63
N VAL A 54 13.17 -6.63 10.96
CA VAL A 54 14.00 -7.54 10.18
C VAL A 54 14.20 -6.95 8.78
N GLY A 55 15.42 -7.07 8.25
CA GLY A 55 15.80 -6.57 6.92
C GLY A 55 16.32 -5.13 6.89
N SER A 56 16.27 -4.54 5.69
CA SER A 56 16.86 -3.25 5.32
C SER A 56 15.84 -2.17 4.92
N VAL A 57 14.56 -2.50 4.76
CA VAL A 57 13.54 -1.53 4.28
C VAL A 57 13.42 -0.30 5.19
N ALA A 58 13.68 -0.45 6.50
CA ALA A 58 13.66 0.67 7.43
C ALA A 58 14.72 1.74 7.10
N ASN A 59 15.88 1.33 6.55
CA ASN A 59 16.92 2.25 6.11
C ASN A 59 16.49 3.07 4.89
N ILE A 60 15.66 2.51 4.01
CA ILE A 60 15.08 3.24 2.87
C ILE A 60 14.20 4.39 3.38
N ARG A 61 13.31 4.12 4.33
CA ARG A 61 12.46 5.15 4.94
C ARG A 61 13.30 6.22 5.64
N GLN A 62 14.29 5.81 6.43
CA GLN A 62 15.17 6.77 7.10
C GLN A 62 15.95 7.63 6.09
N SER A 63 16.41 7.04 5.00
CA SER A 63 17.09 7.77 3.93
C SER A 63 16.15 8.82 3.34
N LEU A 64 14.92 8.43 3.04
CA LEU A 64 13.86 9.35 2.57
C LEU A 64 13.63 10.51 3.54
N GLU A 65 13.59 10.25 4.85
CA GLU A 65 13.43 11.29 5.88
C GLU A 65 14.65 12.23 5.94
N SER A 66 15.86 11.67 5.86
CA SER A 66 17.13 12.40 6.00
C SER A 66 17.54 13.23 4.77
N LEU A 67 17.09 12.84 3.58
CA LEU A 67 17.41 13.56 2.34
C LEU A 67 16.76 14.94 2.33
N ASP A 68 17.53 15.93 1.90
CA ASP A 68 17.07 17.31 1.78
C ASP A 68 16.03 17.47 0.64
N GLY A 69 15.11 18.44 0.81
CA GLY A 69 14.05 18.76 -0.16
C GLY A 69 14.58 19.06 -1.57
N THR A 70 15.80 19.57 -1.68
CA THR A 70 16.45 19.88 -2.96
C THR A 70 16.66 18.68 -3.87
N TYR A 71 16.65 17.44 -3.35
CA TYR A 71 16.78 16.21 -4.14
C TYR A 71 15.45 15.68 -4.67
N PHE A 72 14.32 16.20 -4.18
CA PHE A 72 12.98 15.81 -4.59
C PHE A 72 12.45 16.68 -5.73
N LEU A 73 11.52 16.13 -6.52
CA LEU A 73 10.79 16.93 -7.50
C LEU A 73 9.78 17.87 -6.83
N SER A 74 9.24 17.50 -5.68
CA SER A 74 8.43 18.37 -4.82
C SER A 74 8.46 17.90 -3.37
N ASP A 75 8.29 18.83 -2.43
CA ASP A 75 8.15 18.50 -1.01
C ASP A 75 6.90 17.63 -0.75
N GLN A 76 5.85 17.81 -1.57
CA GLN A 76 4.64 17.00 -1.50
C GLN A 76 4.91 15.53 -1.84
N ALA A 77 5.81 15.24 -2.79
CA ALA A 77 6.18 13.86 -3.13
C ALA A 77 6.83 13.13 -1.95
N LYS A 78 7.68 13.82 -1.19
CA LYS A 78 8.29 13.28 0.03
C LYS A 78 7.22 12.95 1.08
N VAL A 79 6.27 13.86 1.30
CA VAL A 79 5.18 13.66 2.26
C VAL A 79 4.27 12.50 1.85
N ASP A 80 3.92 12.39 0.56
CA ASP A 80 3.03 11.36 0.04
C ASP A 80 3.62 9.94 0.22
N ILE A 81 4.94 9.78 0.07
CA ILE A 81 5.62 8.48 0.24
C ILE A 81 5.85 8.15 1.72
N LEU A 82 6.07 9.16 2.56
CA LEU A 82 6.23 8.95 4.01
C LEU A 82 4.90 8.62 4.69
N SER A 83 3.78 9.05 4.12
CA SER A 83 2.42 8.85 4.63
C SER A 83 1.45 8.45 3.51
N PRO A 84 1.65 7.27 2.90
CA PRO A 84 0.80 6.79 1.81
C PRO A 84 -0.63 6.57 2.31
N LYS A 85 -1.61 7.00 1.51
CA LYS A 85 -3.02 6.83 1.82
C LYS A 85 -3.54 5.55 1.17
N VAL A 86 -4.09 4.65 1.97
CA VAL A 86 -4.69 3.41 1.46
C VAL A 86 -6.19 3.51 1.42
N LEU A 87 -6.75 3.04 0.32
CA LEU A 87 -8.18 3.10 0.03
C LEU A 87 -8.80 1.72 0.21
N VAL A 88 -9.41 1.46 1.38
CA VAL A 88 -10.19 0.24 1.60
C VAL A 88 -11.58 0.61 2.11
N PRO A 89 -12.57 0.79 1.22
CA PRO A 89 -13.93 1.22 1.57
C PRO A 89 -14.65 0.34 2.60
N SER A 90 -14.17 -0.89 2.78
CA SER A 90 -14.78 -1.96 3.56
C SER A 90 -14.22 -2.11 4.99
N LEU A 91 -13.16 -1.39 5.36
CA LEU A 91 -12.61 -1.42 6.72
C LEU A 91 -13.31 -0.39 7.62
N SER A 92 -13.64 -0.80 8.84
CA SER A 92 -14.17 0.14 9.83
C SER A 92 -13.09 1.04 10.39
N GLU A 93 -13.46 2.27 10.75
CA GLU A 93 -12.55 3.16 11.50
C GLU A 93 -12.05 2.43 12.78
N ASN A 94 -12.90 1.60 13.40
CA ASN A 94 -12.62 0.77 14.59
C ASN A 94 -11.56 -0.33 14.41
N ALA A 95 -11.50 -1.00 13.27
CA ALA A 95 -10.48 -2.03 13.00
C ALA A 95 -9.07 -1.44 12.85
N VAL A 96 -8.98 -0.18 12.41
CA VAL A 96 -7.72 0.56 12.20
C VAL A 96 -7.29 1.35 13.45
N PHE A 97 -8.20 1.58 14.42
CA PHE A 97 -7.99 2.46 15.58
C PHE A 97 -6.99 1.99 16.64
N LEU A 98 -6.45 0.75 16.58
CA LEU A 98 -5.33 0.38 17.43
C LEU A 98 -4.00 1.00 16.99
N LEU A 99 -3.94 1.59 15.79
CA LEU A 99 -2.74 2.22 15.26
C LEU A 99 -2.89 3.76 15.33
N PRO A 100 -1.86 4.51 15.75
CA PRO A 100 -1.94 5.96 15.89
C PRO A 100 -2.48 6.66 14.62
N THR A 101 -3.43 7.57 14.85
CA THR A 101 -4.44 8.18 13.96
C THR A 101 -3.93 8.81 12.65
N SER A 102 -2.61 8.85 12.42
CA SER A 102 -2.02 9.25 11.13
C SER A 102 -2.13 8.17 10.03
N ALA A 103 -2.41 6.91 10.39
CA ALA A 103 -2.65 5.83 9.42
C ALA A 103 -4.12 5.76 8.93
N SER A 104 -5.05 6.37 9.67
CA SER A 104 -6.51 6.24 9.46
C SER A 104 -7.13 7.40 8.66
N SER A 105 -6.40 8.49 8.39
CA SER A 105 -6.97 9.63 7.67
C SER A 105 -6.94 9.42 6.16
N SER A 106 -7.90 8.66 5.61
CA SER A 106 -8.62 8.92 4.34
C SER A 106 -9.23 7.62 3.77
N LEU A 107 -10.17 7.01 4.50
CA LEU A 107 -11.03 5.96 3.95
C LEU A 107 -12.05 6.61 2.99
N MET A 108 -11.63 6.94 1.76
CA MET A 108 -12.57 7.46 0.75
C MET A 108 -13.43 6.32 0.19
N GLY A 109 -14.64 6.15 0.72
CA GLY A 109 -15.61 5.20 0.19
C GLY A 109 -15.80 5.35 -1.33
N MET A 110 -15.60 4.27 -2.09
CA MET A 110 -15.68 4.27 -3.56
C MET A 110 -17.09 4.14 -4.13
N ASN A 111 -18.13 4.48 -3.39
CA ASN A 111 -19.42 4.77 -4.02
C ASN A 111 -19.45 6.25 -4.42
N LYS A 112 -18.49 6.65 -5.28
CA LYS A 112 -18.36 8.04 -5.74
C LYS A 112 -19.49 8.35 -6.70
N ARG A 113 -20.62 8.74 -6.13
CA ARG A 113 -21.69 9.43 -6.85
C ARG A 113 -21.14 10.79 -7.24
N TYR A 114 -21.07 11.04 -8.54
CA TYR A 114 -20.65 12.34 -9.04
C TYR A 114 -21.87 13.23 -9.17
N TYR A 115 -21.73 14.48 -8.75
CA TYR A 115 -22.77 15.48 -8.84
C TYR A 115 -22.30 16.60 -9.76
N ARG A 116 -23.21 17.14 -10.57
CA ARG A 116 -22.93 18.31 -11.42
C ARG A 116 -23.78 19.51 -11.05
N CYS A 117 -23.46 20.67 -11.62
CA CYS A 117 -24.40 21.78 -11.55
C CYS A 117 -25.55 21.56 -12.56
N SER A 118 -26.79 21.79 -12.11
CA SER A 118 -28.00 21.76 -12.95
C SER A 118 -28.29 23.12 -13.61
N TYR A 119 -27.74 24.20 -13.06
CA TYR A 119 -28.11 25.56 -13.41
C TYR A 119 -27.45 26.01 -14.71
N ASN A 120 -28.23 26.55 -15.66
CA ASN A 120 -27.76 27.13 -16.91
C ASN A 120 -28.24 28.59 -16.96
N TYR A 121 -27.35 29.56 -16.76
CA TYR A 121 -27.64 30.98 -17.01
C TYR A 121 -26.66 31.53 -18.04
N ASN A 122 -27.18 32.41 -18.90
CA ASN A 122 -26.77 32.90 -20.23
C ASN A 122 -25.30 33.15 -20.64
N SER A 123 -24.28 32.62 -19.97
CA SER A 123 -22.89 32.74 -20.46
C SER A 123 -21.84 31.84 -19.79
N SER A 124 -22.18 31.07 -18.74
CA SER A 124 -21.24 30.12 -18.12
C SER A 124 -21.75 28.68 -18.20
N SER A 125 -20.95 27.79 -18.79
CA SER A 125 -21.27 26.35 -18.88
C SER A 125 -21.06 25.67 -17.52
N CYS A 126 -21.91 25.99 -16.55
CA CYS A 126 -21.85 25.44 -15.19
C CYS A 126 -21.99 23.90 -15.18
N SER A 127 -22.61 23.32 -16.22
CA SER A 127 -22.71 21.87 -16.43
C SER A 127 -21.37 21.17 -16.69
N ASN A 128 -20.27 21.92 -16.87
CA ASN A 128 -18.93 21.36 -17.01
C ASN A 128 -18.23 21.12 -15.66
N TYR A 129 -18.81 21.59 -14.55
CA TYR A 129 -18.27 21.34 -13.22
C TYR A 129 -18.83 20.04 -12.65
N VAL A 130 -17.96 19.22 -12.07
CA VAL A 130 -18.29 17.96 -11.40
C VAL A 130 -17.64 17.88 -10.03
N THR A 131 -18.34 17.27 -9.07
CA THR A 131 -17.85 17.02 -7.71
C THR A 131 -18.30 15.64 -7.24
N HIS A 132 -17.69 15.10 -6.20
CA HIS A 132 -18.12 13.85 -5.56
C HIS A 132 -18.94 14.09 -4.27
N VAL A 133 -19.17 15.37 -3.89
CA VAL A 133 -19.95 15.73 -2.69
C VAL A 133 -21.29 16.31 -3.11
N ARG A 134 -22.38 15.67 -2.65
CA ARG A 134 -23.74 16.14 -2.94
C ARG A 134 -23.96 17.52 -2.33
N GLY A 135 -24.32 18.47 -3.18
CA GLY A 135 -24.67 19.84 -2.79
C GLY A 135 -23.49 20.77 -2.58
N ALA A 136 -22.28 20.43 -3.06
CA ALA A 136 -21.16 21.36 -3.11
C ALA A 136 -21.51 22.61 -3.95
N GLN A 137 -20.92 23.76 -3.63
CA GLN A 137 -21.18 25.00 -4.36
C GLN A 137 -20.43 25.02 -5.69
N CYS A 138 -21.15 25.27 -6.78
CA CYS A 138 -20.56 25.45 -8.09
C CYS A 138 -19.73 26.76 -8.12
N PRO A 139 -18.45 26.74 -8.51
CA PRO A 139 -17.59 27.94 -8.53
C PRO A 139 -18.11 29.06 -9.43
N SER A 140 -18.90 28.73 -10.44
CA SER A 140 -19.36 29.69 -11.43
C SER A 140 -20.73 30.29 -11.16
N CYS A 141 -21.58 29.64 -10.35
CA CYS A 141 -22.95 30.14 -10.08
C CYS A 141 -23.37 30.06 -8.62
N ALA A 142 -22.49 29.61 -7.72
CA ALA A 142 -22.72 29.39 -6.29
C ALA A 142 -23.89 28.44 -5.93
N GLN A 143 -24.56 27.84 -6.92
CA GLN A 143 -25.65 26.89 -6.70
C GLN A 143 -25.13 25.52 -6.25
N ARG A 144 -25.98 24.79 -5.53
CA ARG A 144 -25.67 23.46 -5.01
C ARG A 144 -25.68 22.42 -6.14
N MET A 145 -24.60 21.64 -6.25
CA MET A 145 -24.45 20.57 -7.24
C MET A 145 -25.15 19.30 -6.74
N THR A 146 -26.38 19.04 -7.19
CA THR A 146 -27.23 17.94 -6.68
C THR A 146 -27.62 16.84 -7.67
N PRO A 147 -27.70 17.06 -9.00
CA PRO A 147 -27.94 15.99 -9.96
C PRO A 147 -26.81 14.98 -10.00
N GLU A 148 -27.14 13.71 -9.87
CA GLU A 148 -26.22 12.58 -9.91
C GLU A 148 -25.87 12.18 -11.35
N LEU A 149 -24.61 11.81 -11.57
CA LEU A 149 -24.06 11.32 -12.83
C LEU A 149 -23.80 9.82 -12.75
N GLN A 150 -24.02 9.14 -13.86
CA GLN A 150 -23.69 7.73 -14.05
C GLN A 150 -22.33 7.60 -14.75
N CYS A 151 -21.42 6.84 -14.15
CA CYS A 151 -20.14 6.48 -14.77
C CYS A 151 -20.35 5.38 -15.81
N VAL A 152 -19.77 5.56 -16.98
CA VAL A 152 -19.79 4.56 -18.06
C VAL A 152 -18.41 3.92 -18.14
N GLU A 153 -18.34 2.61 -17.89
CA GLU A 153 -17.10 1.86 -18.05
C GLU A 153 -16.82 1.61 -19.54
N PRO A 154 -15.55 1.76 -19.99
CA PRO A 154 -15.21 1.44 -21.37
C PRO A 154 -15.36 -0.06 -21.64
N ASN A 155 -16.07 -0.43 -22.70
CA ASN A 155 -16.14 -1.81 -23.15
C ASN A 155 -14.74 -2.30 -23.53
N SER A 156 -14.25 -3.32 -22.82
CA SER A 156 -12.94 -3.94 -23.03
C SER A 156 -12.91 -4.77 -24.32
N SER A 157 -12.73 -4.09 -25.45
CA SER A 157 -12.36 -4.71 -26.74
C SER A 157 -11.87 -3.63 -27.71
N GLY A 158 -10.60 -3.25 -27.59
CA GLY A 158 -9.94 -2.32 -28.49
C GLY A 158 -8.64 -1.80 -27.88
N ALA A 159 -7.51 -2.27 -28.40
CA ALA A 159 -6.17 -1.83 -27.99
C ALA A 159 -6.07 -0.30 -28.05
N VAL A 160 -5.75 0.33 -26.92
CA VAL A 160 -5.41 1.75 -26.88
C VAL A 160 -3.99 1.89 -27.41
N GLN A 161 -3.85 2.55 -28.57
CA GLN A 161 -2.56 2.91 -29.13
C GLN A 161 -1.84 3.87 -28.18
N ALA A 162 -0.69 3.44 -27.69
CA ALA A 162 0.29 4.31 -27.07
C ALA A 162 0.86 5.26 -28.12
N VAL A 163 0.52 6.54 -28.06
CA VAL A 163 1.22 7.59 -28.80
C VAL A 163 2.34 8.12 -27.92
N GLY A 164 3.56 7.96 -28.41
CA GLY A 164 4.80 8.24 -27.71
C GLY A 164 5.14 9.71 -27.50
N THR A 165 6.00 9.89 -26.50
CA THR A 165 7.07 10.89 -26.35
C THR A 165 6.82 12.33 -26.82
N SER A 166 6.81 13.25 -25.85
CA SER A 166 7.54 14.51 -25.98
C SER A 166 8.58 14.60 -24.86
N LYS A 167 9.84 14.77 -25.27
CA LYS A 167 10.98 15.08 -24.40
C LYS A 167 10.74 16.45 -23.77
N GLY A 168 10.61 16.49 -22.46
CA GLY A 168 10.70 17.69 -21.62
C GLY A 168 11.36 17.29 -20.32
N GLU A 169 12.47 17.95 -19.97
CA GLU A 169 13.39 17.63 -18.86
C GLU A 169 12.81 17.82 -17.44
N ASN A 170 11.49 17.83 -17.28
CA ASN A 170 10.80 17.74 -15.98
C ASN A 170 10.02 16.43 -15.92
N GLY A 171 10.75 15.31 -15.84
CA GLY A 171 10.17 13.96 -15.88
C GLY A 171 9.46 13.56 -14.59
N LEU A 172 8.31 12.88 -14.73
CA LEU A 172 7.55 12.19 -13.68
C LEU A 172 8.48 11.27 -12.84
N GLY A 173 8.44 11.34 -11.50
CA GLY A 173 9.26 10.55 -10.57
C GLY A 173 9.38 11.18 -9.16
N VAL A 174 10.13 10.58 -8.24
CA VAL A 174 10.24 11.07 -6.84
C VAL A 174 11.42 12.01 -6.70
N VAL A 175 12.59 11.55 -7.15
CA VAL A 175 13.84 12.31 -7.04
C VAL A 175 14.25 12.95 -8.35
N LYS A 176 15.13 13.95 -8.28
CA LYS A 176 15.65 14.66 -9.47
C LYS A 176 16.51 13.72 -10.31
N GLY A 177 16.23 13.70 -11.62
CA GLY A 177 16.92 12.86 -12.61
C GLY A 177 18.38 13.21 -12.86
N VAL A 178 18.78 14.45 -12.55
CA VAL A 178 20.15 14.95 -12.76
C VAL A 178 21.13 14.58 -11.63
N VAL A 179 20.67 13.85 -10.61
CA VAL A 179 21.46 13.47 -9.44
C VAL A 179 21.72 11.96 -9.45
N THR A 180 22.97 11.57 -9.19
CA THR A 180 23.35 10.20 -8.88
C THR A 180 23.34 9.97 -7.38
N TYR A 181 23.00 8.75 -6.97
CA TYR A 181 22.87 8.37 -5.57
C TYR A 181 23.81 7.23 -5.23
N THR A 182 24.35 7.26 -4.02
CA THR A 182 25.08 6.18 -3.39
C THR A 182 24.11 5.34 -2.55
N ILE A 183 24.05 4.04 -2.82
CA ILE A 183 23.21 3.08 -2.09
C ILE A 183 24.13 2.10 -1.35
N MET A 184 24.02 2.00 -0.04
CA MET A 184 24.82 1.05 0.74
C MET A 184 24.21 -0.36 0.71
N ASP A 185 24.97 -1.36 1.15
CA ASP A 185 24.53 -2.77 1.17
C ASP A 185 23.26 -3.00 2.02
N ASP A 186 23.03 -2.13 3.01
CA ASP A 186 21.83 -2.09 3.85
C ASP A 186 20.72 -1.19 3.29
N LEU A 187 20.80 -0.83 2.00
CA LEU A 187 19.89 0.06 1.27
C LEU A 187 19.79 1.49 1.82
N THR A 188 20.79 1.97 2.58
CA THR A 188 20.89 3.39 2.91
C THR A 188 21.19 4.20 1.66
N ILE A 189 20.39 5.23 1.36
CA ILE A 189 20.47 6.06 0.15
C ILE A 189 21.00 7.44 0.52
N ARG A 190 22.03 7.91 -0.19
CA ARG A 190 22.62 9.24 -0.03
C ARG A 190 22.92 9.86 -1.40
N PRO A 191 22.96 11.20 -1.54
CA PRO A 191 23.44 11.81 -2.78
C PRO A 191 24.90 11.44 -3.01
N MET A 192 25.27 11.16 -4.25
CA MET A 192 26.64 10.79 -4.57
C MET A 192 27.58 11.99 -4.41
N SER A 193 28.73 11.75 -3.79
CA SER A 193 29.79 12.74 -3.64
C SER A 193 31.12 12.02 -3.60
N THR A 194 32.04 12.39 -4.49
CA THR A 194 33.38 11.76 -4.57
C THR A 194 34.12 11.80 -3.23
N ILE A 195 34.03 12.92 -2.50
CA ILE A 195 34.64 13.09 -1.17
C ILE A 195 33.97 12.13 -0.15
N SER A 196 32.64 11.99 -0.22
CA SER A 196 31.90 11.07 0.64
C SER A 196 32.23 9.61 0.32
N SER A 197 32.39 9.25 -0.96
CA SER A 197 32.80 7.91 -1.39
C SER A 197 34.21 7.56 -0.88
N ILE A 198 35.16 8.49 -0.94
CA ILE A 198 36.52 8.29 -0.39
C ILE A 198 36.47 8.12 1.13
N THR A 199 35.65 8.93 1.82
CA THR A 199 35.46 8.81 3.27
C THR A 199 34.80 7.48 3.65
N LEU A 200 33.88 6.99 2.83
CA LEU A 200 33.23 5.70 3.01
C LEU A 200 34.20 4.53 2.85
N LEU A 201 35.13 4.58 1.90
CA LEU A 201 36.20 3.58 1.77
C LEU A 201 37.04 3.49 3.04
N ASN A 202 37.39 4.63 3.63
CA ASN A 202 38.11 4.68 4.90
C ASN A 202 37.26 4.12 6.07
N THR A 203 35.96 4.45 6.09
CA THR A 203 35.02 3.94 7.10
C THR A 203 34.82 2.42 6.99
N CYS A 204 34.85 1.88 5.77
CA CYS A 204 34.83 0.45 5.50
C CYS A 204 36.20 -0.23 5.74
N ASN A 205 37.19 0.50 6.26
CA ASN A 205 38.54 0.02 6.59
C ASN A 205 39.27 -0.60 5.38
N VAL A 206 39.02 -0.08 4.18
CA VAL A 206 39.72 -0.50 2.96
C VAL A 206 41.12 0.12 2.97
N LYS A 207 42.15 -0.72 3.15
CA LYS A 207 43.57 -0.28 3.19
C LYS A 207 44.28 -0.43 1.85
N ASP A 208 43.75 -1.31 0.99
CA ASP A 208 44.34 -1.69 -0.29
C ASP A 208 43.27 -1.50 -1.36
N LEU A 209 43.45 -0.53 -2.26
CA LEU A 209 42.46 -0.25 -3.30
C LEU A 209 42.52 -1.28 -4.45
N SER A 210 43.58 -2.08 -4.55
CA SER A 210 43.74 -3.07 -5.63
C SER A 210 42.73 -4.22 -5.55
N VAL A 211 42.04 -4.37 -4.41
CA VAL A 211 41.03 -5.42 -4.19
C VAL A 211 39.63 -4.96 -4.54
N LEU A 212 39.46 -3.67 -4.82
CA LEU A 212 38.18 -3.10 -5.17
C LEU A 212 37.90 -3.36 -6.65
N GLN A 213 36.71 -3.86 -6.92
CA GLN A 213 36.24 -4.12 -8.28
C GLN A 213 34.92 -3.39 -8.51
N GLU A 214 34.84 -2.67 -9.64
CA GLU A 214 33.56 -2.19 -10.16
C GLU A 214 32.85 -3.34 -10.87
N MET A 215 31.62 -3.64 -10.43
CA MET A 215 30.76 -4.65 -11.02
C MET A 215 29.46 -3.97 -11.47
N THR A 216 29.00 -4.24 -12.69
CA THR A 216 27.68 -3.76 -13.14
C THR A 216 26.67 -4.89 -13.02
N VAL A 217 25.55 -4.62 -12.37
CA VAL A 217 24.42 -5.53 -12.24
C VAL A 217 23.24 -4.96 -12.98
N ASP A 218 22.66 -5.75 -13.89
CA ASP A 218 21.44 -5.35 -14.58
C ASP A 218 20.20 -5.75 -13.78
N LEU A 219 19.28 -4.81 -13.60
CA LEU A 219 18.02 -5.01 -12.91
C LEU A 219 16.89 -5.20 -13.93
N GLY A 220 16.28 -6.38 -13.88
CA GLY A 220 15.01 -6.72 -14.52
C GLY A 220 13.92 -6.99 -13.49
N MET A 221 12.84 -7.62 -13.95
CA MET A 221 11.68 -7.95 -13.11
C MET A 221 12.04 -8.93 -11.99
N GLU A 222 12.78 -9.98 -12.34
CA GLU A 222 13.15 -11.05 -11.40
C GLU A 222 14.10 -10.50 -10.32
N GLU A 223 15.07 -9.69 -10.73
CA GLU A 223 16.00 -9.01 -9.83
C GLU A 223 15.26 -8.00 -8.93
N GLY A 224 14.25 -7.31 -9.46
CA GLY A 224 13.37 -6.44 -8.66
C GLY A 224 12.61 -7.19 -7.57
N LEU A 225 12.08 -8.38 -7.87
CA LEU A 225 11.42 -9.25 -6.89
C LEU A 225 12.40 -9.80 -5.86
N GLN A 226 13.59 -10.20 -6.27
CA GLN A 226 14.64 -10.66 -5.36
C GLN A 226 15.15 -9.52 -4.47
N LEU A 227 15.31 -8.31 -5.01
CA LEU A 227 15.67 -7.13 -4.23
C LEU A 227 14.61 -6.83 -3.17
N LEU A 228 13.32 -6.86 -3.55
CA LEU A 228 12.21 -6.69 -2.60
C LEU A 228 12.27 -7.77 -1.52
N LYS A 229 12.48 -9.04 -1.89
CA LYS A 229 12.62 -10.14 -0.94
C LYS A 229 13.80 -9.94 0.01
N ALA A 230 15.01 -9.74 -0.52
CA ALA A 230 16.21 -9.54 0.26
C ALA A 230 16.08 -8.32 1.18
N SER A 231 15.43 -7.24 0.72
CA SER A 231 15.19 -6.04 1.53
C SER A 231 14.37 -6.31 2.80
N LEU A 232 13.49 -7.32 2.80
CA LEU A 232 12.66 -7.70 3.94
C LEU A 232 13.33 -8.70 4.89
N GLN A 233 14.49 -9.27 4.50
CA GLN A 233 15.09 -10.43 5.18
C GLN A 233 16.53 -10.19 5.61
N SER A 234 17.28 -9.46 4.78
CA SER A 234 18.73 -9.32 4.85
C SER A 234 19.15 -7.89 5.15
N LYS A 235 20.34 -7.75 5.75
CA LYS A 235 21.05 -6.48 5.95
C LYS A 235 22.13 -6.25 4.89
N THR A 236 22.36 -7.22 4.02
CA THR A 236 23.41 -7.24 2.98
C THR A 236 22.79 -7.47 1.61
N VAL A 237 21.84 -6.60 1.25
CA VAL A 237 20.93 -6.80 0.13
C VAL A 237 21.65 -6.74 -1.22
N LEU A 238 22.61 -5.84 -1.37
CA LEU A 238 23.37 -5.70 -2.62
C LEU A 238 24.35 -6.85 -2.80
N THR A 239 24.95 -7.33 -1.71
CA THR A 239 25.82 -8.52 -1.73
C THR A 239 25.02 -9.77 -2.13
N ASP A 240 23.79 -9.93 -1.62
CA ASP A 240 22.91 -11.04 -2.02
C ASP A 240 22.53 -10.96 -3.51
N LEU A 241 22.32 -9.75 -4.02
CA LEU A 241 21.98 -9.49 -5.42
C LEU A 241 23.16 -9.66 -6.39
N ALA A 242 24.36 -9.25 -5.98
CA ALA A 242 25.57 -9.30 -6.81
C ALA A 242 25.95 -10.72 -7.25
N ASN A 243 25.53 -11.73 -6.50
CA ASN A 243 25.79 -13.14 -6.80
C ASN A 243 24.82 -13.74 -7.85
N MET A 244 23.94 -12.94 -8.45
CA MET A 244 22.94 -13.39 -9.42
C MET A 244 23.26 -12.95 -10.87
N THR A 245 22.93 -13.78 -11.86
CA THR A 245 23.13 -13.52 -13.30
C THR A 245 21.85 -12.99 -13.96
N SER A 246 21.95 -11.96 -14.82
CA SER A 246 20.84 -11.07 -15.21
C SER A 246 20.35 -11.16 -16.67
N THR A 247 19.15 -10.61 -16.92
CA THR A 247 18.66 -10.14 -18.24
C THR A 247 18.09 -8.71 -18.14
N THR A 248 18.34 -7.87 -19.14
CA THR A 248 18.46 -6.40 -19.07
C THR A 248 17.17 -5.56 -19.04
N LYS A 249 17.14 -4.51 -18.19
CA LYS A 249 16.40 -3.22 -18.42
C LYS A 249 17.04 -1.97 -17.76
N LEU A 250 17.68 -2.10 -16.60
CA LEU A 250 18.45 -1.03 -15.93
C LEU A 250 19.82 -1.55 -15.50
N SER A 251 20.81 -0.68 -15.26
CA SER A 251 22.11 -1.07 -14.70
C SER A 251 22.46 -0.28 -13.44
N VAL A 252 23.03 -0.98 -12.45
CA VAL A 252 23.58 -0.42 -11.21
C VAL A 252 25.06 -0.77 -11.12
N LYS A 253 25.90 0.21 -10.76
CA LYS A 253 27.33 0.00 -10.58
C LYS A 253 27.65 -0.25 -9.12
N LEU A 254 28.18 -1.42 -8.80
CA LEU A 254 28.59 -1.82 -7.47
C LEU A 254 30.10 -1.65 -7.32
N LEU A 255 30.54 -1.16 -6.17
CA LEU A 255 31.93 -1.24 -5.75
C LEU A 255 32.08 -2.37 -4.72
N VAL A 256 32.82 -3.41 -5.10
CA VAL A 256 32.95 -4.66 -4.35
C VAL A 256 34.36 -4.83 -3.81
N ASP A 257 34.50 -5.19 -2.54
CA ASP A 257 35.75 -5.72 -2.00
C ASP A 257 35.81 -7.22 -2.32
N THR A 258 36.67 -7.57 -3.28
CA THR A 258 36.83 -8.96 -3.76
C THR A 258 37.47 -9.88 -2.74
N LYS A 259 38.27 -9.36 -1.80
CA LYS A 259 38.86 -10.17 -0.72
C LYS A 259 37.82 -10.50 0.34
N ALA A 260 36.96 -9.53 0.66
CA ALA A 260 35.89 -9.71 1.65
C ALA A 260 34.62 -10.33 1.04
N ASN A 261 34.53 -10.44 -0.29
CA ASN A 261 33.32 -10.77 -1.05
C ASN A 261 32.10 -9.95 -0.60
N LYS A 262 32.29 -8.63 -0.49
CA LYS A 262 31.31 -7.72 0.10
C LYS A 262 31.11 -6.48 -0.75
N VAL A 263 29.85 -6.08 -0.96
CA VAL A 263 29.53 -4.80 -1.59
C VAL A 263 29.74 -3.66 -0.59
N LEU A 264 30.51 -2.64 -0.99
CA LEU A 264 30.74 -1.44 -0.17
C LEU A 264 29.61 -0.44 -0.36
N PHE A 265 29.32 -0.13 -1.63
CA PHE A 265 28.18 0.68 -2.04
C PHE A 265 27.91 0.50 -3.53
N ALA A 266 26.75 0.97 -3.96
CA ALA A 266 26.34 1.08 -5.34
C ALA A 266 26.16 2.54 -5.76
N GLU A 267 26.47 2.85 -7.01
CA GLU A 267 26.07 4.05 -7.71
C GLU A 267 24.83 3.75 -8.55
N ALA A 268 23.77 4.53 -8.36
CA ALA A 268 22.50 4.36 -9.05
C ALA A 268 21.87 5.69 -9.47
N GLY A 269 21.17 5.66 -10.60
CA GLY A 269 20.37 6.78 -11.09
C GLY A 269 18.99 6.87 -10.45
N LYS A 270 18.24 7.90 -10.83
CA LYS A 270 16.87 8.18 -10.34
C LYS A 270 15.95 6.96 -10.36
N ASP A 271 15.91 6.19 -11.45
CA ASP A 271 14.90 5.13 -11.62
C ASP A 271 15.01 4.02 -10.56
N VAL A 272 16.24 3.69 -10.14
CA VAL A 272 16.52 2.70 -9.09
C VAL A 272 16.12 3.25 -7.71
N VAL A 273 16.36 4.53 -7.45
CA VAL A 273 16.00 5.18 -6.18
C VAL A 273 14.49 5.36 -6.07
N ASP A 274 13.82 5.77 -7.15
CA ASP A 274 12.36 5.86 -7.24
C ASP A 274 11.74 4.47 -6.99
N PHE A 275 12.34 3.40 -7.53
CA PHE A 275 11.95 2.02 -7.23
C PHE A 275 12.10 1.66 -5.76
N LEU A 276 13.26 1.93 -5.13
CA LEU A 276 13.44 1.67 -3.70
C LEU A 276 12.43 2.42 -2.83
N PHE A 277 12.14 3.69 -3.12
CA PHE A 277 11.12 4.44 -2.40
C PHE A 277 9.70 3.92 -2.63
N SER A 278 9.41 3.39 -3.81
CA SER A 278 8.11 2.77 -4.10
C SER A 278 7.80 1.57 -3.18
N LEU A 279 8.82 0.87 -2.68
CA LEU A 279 8.64 -0.29 -1.80
C LEU A 279 7.94 0.09 -0.49
N LEU A 280 8.09 1.34 -0.03
CA LEU A 280 7.43 1.86 1.17
C LEU A 280 5.92 2.03 1.00
N VAL A 281 5.46 2.17 -0.24
CA VAL A 281 4.06 2.40 -0.58
C VAL A 281 3.30 1.09 -0.79
N LEU A 282 4.00 -0.02 -1.02
CA LEU A 282 3.38 -1.32 -1.25
C LEU A 282 2.69 -1.83 0.02
N PRO A 283 1.40 -2.22 -0.07
CA PRO A 283 0.71 -2.92 1.00
C PRO A 283 1.34 -4.29 1.25
N VAL A 284 1.35 -4.74 2.51
CA VAL A 284 1.89 -6.06 2.86
C VAL A 284 1.20 -7.19 2.10
N GLY A 285 -0.12 -7.12 1.90
CA GLY A 285 -0.87 -8.10 1.11
C GLY A 285 -0.39 -8.19 -0.34
N THR A 286 -0.02 -7.05 -0.95
CA THR A 286 0.56 -7.00 -2.30
C THR A 286 1.94 -7.65 -2.33
N ILE A 287 2.77 -7.39 -1.33
CA ILE A 287 4.11 -7.99 -1.23
C ILE A 287 4.02 -9.51 -1.07
N ILE A 288 3.10 -10.02 -0.23
CA ILE A 288 2.87 -11.47 -0.09
C ILE A 288 2.33 -12.10 -1.39
N LYS A 289 1.64 -11.34 -2.23
CA LYS A 289 1.21 -11.81 -3.57
C LYS A 289 2.39 -11.86 -4.54
N LEU A 290 3.31 -10.92 -4.44
CA LEU A 290 4.49 -10.80 -5.31
C LEU A 290 5.58 -11.83 -4.98
N ILE A 291 5.78 -12.10 -3.70
CA ILE A 291 6.80 -13.01 -3.21
C ILE A 291 6.11 -14.32 -2.80
N THR A 292 6.58 -15.47 -3.29
CA THR A 292 5.98 -16.77 -2.99
C THR A 292 5.89 -17.01 -1.48
N LYS A 293 4.81 -17.64 -1.00
CA LYS A 293 4.54 -17.87 0.42
C LYS A 293 5.74 -18.47 1.18
N GLU A 294 6.40 -19.44 0.58
CA GLU A 294 7.53 -20.17 1.16
C GLU A 294 8.77 -19.30 1.40
N SER A 295 8.81 -18.15 0.72
CA SER A 295 9.93 -17.24 0.77
C SER A 295 9.65 -15.97 1.59
N MET A 296 8.52 -15.89 2.30
CA MET A 296 8.20 -14.82 3.24
C MET A 296 8.71 -15.09 4.64
N VAL A 297 9.18 -14.05 5.35
CA VAL A 297 9.58 -14.17 6.77
C VAL A 297 8.38 -14.00 7.67
N GLY A 298 8.18 -14.98 8.56
CA GLY A 298 7.15 -14.96 9.59
C GLY A 298 5.76 -15.42 9.12
N SER A 299 4.77 -15.13 9.95
CA SER A 299 3.42 -15.72 9.87
C SER A 299 2.39 -14.88 9.11
N VAL A 300 2.75 -13.67 8.66
CA VAL A 300 1.79 -12.75 8.02
C VAL A 300 1.23 -13.31 6.71
N ALA A 301 1.99 -14.16 6.02
CA ALA A 301 1.50 -14.85 4.83
C ALA A 301 0.33 -15.82 5.12
N ASN A 302 0.29 -16.40 6.33
CA ASN A 302 -0.83 -17.25 6.76
C ASN A 302 -2.10 -16.44 6.99
N ILE A 303 -2.00 -15.16 7.39
CA ILE A 303 -3.17 -14.27 7.51
C ILE A 303 -3.82 -14.08 6.13
N ARG A 304 -3.03 -13.78 5.10
CA ARG A 304 -3.54 -13.64 3.72
C ARG A 304 -4.14 -14.95 3.21
N GLN A 305 -3.48 -16.08 3.44
CA GLN A 305 -4.03 -17.39 3.05
C GLN A 305 -5.34 -17.70 3.78
N SER A 306 -5.42 -17.37 5.07
CA SER A 306 -6.64 -17.54 5.86
C SER A 306 -7.78 -16.74 5.25
N LEU A 307 -7.53 -15.47 4.91
CA LEU A 307 -8.47 -14.61 4.21
C LEU A 307 -8.96 -15.23 2.89
N GLU A 308 -8.07 -15.82 2.09
CA GLU A 308 -8.43 -16.50 0.85
C GLU A 308 -9.29 -17.75 1.09
N SER A 309 -8.92 -18.57 2.09
CA SER A 309 -9.55 -19.86 2.39
C SER A 309 -10.91 -19.77 3.08
N LEU A 310 -11.19 -18.67 3.78
CA LEU A 310 -12.47 -18.46 4.45
C LEU A 310 -13.59 -18.28 3.42
N ASP A 311 -14.71 -18.95 3.66
CA ASP A 311 -15.90 -18.86 2.82
C ASP A 311 -16.57 -17.47 2.90
N GLY A 312 -17.26 -17.08 1.82
CA GLY A 312 -17.97 -15.79 1.70
C GLY A 312 -18.99 -15.56 2.84
N THR A 313 -19.54 -16.63 3.41
CA THR A 313 -20.47 -16.56 4.55
C THR A 313 -19.88 -15.93 5.81
N TYR A 314 -18.56 -15.87 5.97
CA TYR A 314 -17.88 -15.25 7.10
C TYR A 314 -17.64 -13.75 6.93
N PHE A 315 -17.83 -13.22 5.72
CA PHE A 315 -17.63 -11.81 5.39
C PHE A 315 -18.94 -11.03 5.40
N LEU A 316 -18.86 -9.72 5.66
CA LEU A 316 -20.01 -8.83 5.49
C LEU A 316 -20.36 -8.63 4.00
N SER A 317 -19.38 -8.71 3.10
CA SER A 317 -19.59 -8.74 1.65
C SER A 317 -18.41 -9.38 0.93
N ASP A 318 -18.67 -9.98 -0.23
CA ASP A 318 -17.60 -10.52 -1.11
C ASP A 318 -16.65 -9.40 -1.58
N GLN A 319 -17.17 -8.18 -1.74
CA GLN A 319 -16.36 -7.01 -2.12
C GLN A 319 -15.33 -6.66 -1.03
N ALA A 320 -15.69 -6.78 0.25
CA ALA A 320 -14.75 -6.52 1.35
C ALA A 320 -13.55 -7.48 1.31
N LYS A 321 -13.79 -8.76 0.98
CA LYS A 321 -12.73 -9.75 0.81
C LYS A 321 -11.78 -9.36 -0.34
N VAL A 322 -12.34 -8.96 -1.49
CA VAL A 322 -11.55 -8.53 -2.65
C VAL A 322 -10.72 -7.28 -2.36
N ASP A 323 -11.29 -6.29 -1.69
CA ASP A 323 -10.62 -5.03 -1.37
C ASP A 323 -9.38 -5.24 -0.47
N ILE A 324 -9.42 -6.20 0.46
CA ILE A 324 -8.30 -6.52 1.36
C ILE A 324 -7.25 -7.41 0.67
N LEU A 325 -7.68 -8.29 -0.23
CA LEU A 325 -6.76 -9.12 -1.02
C LEU A 325 -6.02 -8.32 -2.10
N SER A 326 -6.55 -7.18 -2.51
CA SER A 326 -5.95 -6.31 -3.52
C SER A 326 -6.16 -4.83 -3.16
N PRO A 327 -5.51 -4.37 -2.08
CA PRO A 327 -5.64 -3.00 -1.61
C PRO A 327 -5.10 -2.01 -2.65
N LYS A 328 -5.84 -0.91 -2.84
CA LYS A 328 -5.47 0.16 -3.75
C LYS A 328 -4.78 1.27 -2.95
N VAL A 329 -3.57 1.64 -3.36
CA VAL A 329 -2.84 2.73 -2.70
C VAL A 329 -2.86 3.98 -3.57
N LEU A 330 -3.20 5.10 -2.95
CA LEU A 330 -3.22 6.41 -3.59
C LEU A 330 -1.91 7.14 -3.26
N VAL A 331 -1.00 7.19 -4.23
CA VAL A 331 0.20 8.04 -4.17
C VAL A 331 0.26 8.88 -5.44
N PRO A 332 -0.26 10.12 -5.40
CA PRO A 332 -0.30 11.04 -6.53
C PRO A 332 1.08 11.27 -7.17
N SER A 333 2.12 11.23 -6.34
CA SER A 333 3.48 11.59 -6.70
C SER A 333 4.32 10.44 -7.28
N LEU A 334 3.82 9.20 -7.29
CA LEU A 334 4.52 8.06 -7.90
C LEU A 334 4.06 7.85 -9.35
N SER A 335 5.03 7.61 -10.24
CA SER A 335 4.77 7.21 -11.62
C SER A 335 4.55 5.70 -11.72
N GLU A 336 3.86 5.22 -12.76
CA GLU A 336 3.85 3.78 -13.08
C GLU A 336 5.28 3.26 -13.35
N ASN A 337 6.17 4.14 -13.82
CA ASN A 337 7.58 3.86 -14.03
C ASN A 337 8.39 3.75 -12.72
N ALA A 338 7.83 4.04 -11.54
CA ALA A 338 8.53 3.84 -10.27
C ALA A 338 8.44 2.38 -9.80
N VAL A 339 7.50 1.59 -10.32
CA VAL A 339 7.26 0.20 -9.89
C VAL A 339 7.43 -0.79 -11.05
N PHE A 340 8.10 -0.36 -12.12
CA PHE A 340 8.23 -1.12 -13.37
C PHE A 340 9.08 -2.40 -13.26
N LEU A 341 9.85 -2.55 -12.18
CA LEU A 341 10.56 -3.78 -11.84
C LEU A 341 9.65 -4.79 -11.12
N LEU A 342 8.36 -4.48 -10.90
CA LEU A 342 7.36 -5.42 -10.39
C LEU A 342 6.26 -5.68 -11.43
N PRO A 343 5.63 -6.88 -11.41
CA PRO A 343 4.55 -7.22 -12.33
C PRO A 343 3.37 -6.23 -12.25
N THR A 344 2.94 -5.68 -13.39
CA THR A 344 1.83 -4.72 -13.50
C THR A 344 0.48 -5.29 -13.08
N SER A 345 0.31 -6.62 -13.07
CA SER A 345 -0.91 -7.31 -12.61
C SER A 345 -1.02 -7.44 -11.09
N ALA A 346 0.05 -7.14 -10.35
CA ALA A 346 0.14 -7.41 -8.93
C ALA A 346 -0.17 -6.21 -8.04
N TRP A 347 -0.03 -4.98 -8.56
CA TRP A 347 -0.27 -3.74 -7.83
C TRP A 347 -1.25 -2.84 -8.58
N SER A 348 -1.97 -2.01 -7.83
CA SER A 348 -2.83 -0.97 -8.41
C SER A 348 -2.55 0.35 -7.72
N LEU A 349 -1.66 1.15 -8.31
CA LEU A 349 -1.49 2.53 -7.88
C LEU A 349 -2.61 3.33 -8.50
N TRP A 350 -3.37 4.02 -7.65
CA TRP A 350 -4.15 5.13 -8.15
C TRP A 350 -3.18 6.31 -8.28
N THR A 351 -2.61 6.49 -9.46
CA THR A 351 -1.98 7.77 -9.75
C THR A 351 -3.13 8.77 -9.85
N ALA A 352 -3.14 9.79 -8.98
CA ALA A 352 -3.97 10.96 -9.21
C ALA A 352 -3.36 11.77 -10.36
N THR A 353 -3.18 11.14 -11.53
CA THR A 353 -3.19 11.91 -12.77
C THR A 353 -4.54 12.60 -12.75
N SER A 354 -4.53 13.94 -12.69
CA SER A 354 -5.72 14.78 -12.60
C SER A 354 -6.81 14.20 -13.49
N LYS A 355 -7.74 13.42 -12.92
CA LYS A 355 -8.60 12.56 -13.72
C LYS A 355 -9.44 13.49 -14.57
N LYS A 356 -9.13 13.51 -15.86
CA LYS A 356 -9.87 14.29 -16.83
C LYS A 356 -11.14 13.50 -17.07
N TYR A 357 -12.24 14.02 -16.58
CA TYR A 357 -13.54 13.43 -16.85
C TYR A 357 -14.03 13.96 -18.18
N TYR A 358 -14.60 13.09 -19.01
CA TYR A 358 -15.16 13.43 -20.29
C TYR A 358 -16.65 13.15 -20.29
N ARG A 359 -17.41 13.96 -21.04
CA ARG A 359 -18.84 13.76 -21.28
C ARG A 359 -19.17 13.81 -22.77
N CYS A 360 -20.39 13.42 -23.11
CA CYS A 360 -20.89 13.57 -24.46
C CYS A 360 -21.03 15.04 -24.86
N SER A 361 -20.57 15.38 -26.07
CA SER A 361 -20.76 16.70 -26.70
C SER A 361 -22.12 16.86 -27.39
N CYS A 362 -22.95 15.82 -27.35
CA CYS A 362 -24.26 15.80 -28.00
C CYS A 362 -25.29 16.66 -27.23
N ASN A 363 -25.99 17.53 -27.96
CA ASN A 363 -27.07 18.38 -27.42
C ASN A 363 -28.48 17.88 -27.79
N TYR A 364 -28.61 16.82 -28.59
CA TYR A 364 -29.90 16.34 -29.11
C TYR A 364 -30.69 15.47 -28.11
N ASN A 365 -30.05 14.93 -27.07
CA ASN A 365 -30.71 14.11 -26.05
C ASN A 365 -30.28 14.58 -24.65
N SER A 366 -31.25 15.01 -23.84
CA SER A 366 -31.00 15.62 -22.52
C SER A 366 -30.39 14.65 -21.51
N SER A 367 -30.58 13.34 -21.71
CA SER A 367 -30.00 12.29 -20.85
C SER A 367 -28.50 12.14 -21.04
N CYS A 368 -27.93 12.59 -22.17
CA CYS A 368 -26.51 12.41 -22.46
C CYS A 368 -25.58 13.25 -21.56
N HIS A 369 -26.11 14.27 -20.90
CA HIS A 369 -25.37 15.05 -19.91
C HIS A 369 -25.26 14.36 -18.55
N ASN A 370 -25.93 13.23 -18.36
CA ASN A 370 -25.91 12.46 -17.13
C ASN A 370 -24.85 11.35 -17.14
N TYR A 371 -24.15 11.15 -18.27
CA TYR A 371 -23.07 10.17 -18.38
C TYR A 371 -21.70 10.84 -18.30
N VAL A 372 -20.79 10.22 -17.55
CA VAL A 372 -19.39 10.65 -17.42
C VAL A 372 -18.44 9.44 -17.57
N THR A 373 -17.26 9.66 -18.15
CA THR A 373 -16.21 8.66 -18.31
C THR A 373 -14.86 9.29 -17.92
N ASP A 374 -13.91 8.51 -17.44
CA ASP A 374 -12.51 8.93 -17.26
C ASP A 374 -11.62 8.59 -18.46
N VAL A 375 -12.18 7.92 -19.48
CA VAL A 375 -11.50 7.62 -20.75
C VAL A 375 -12.10 8.46 -21.89
N SER A 376 -11.29 9.29 -22.53
CA SER A 376 -11.71 10.07 -23.70
C SER A 376 -12.07 9.14 -24.86
N GLY A 377 -13.23 9.35 -25.47
CA GLY A 377 -13.67 8.58 -26.64
C GLY A 377 -14.63 7.43 -26.34
N THR A 378 -14.91 7.11 -25.07
CA THR A 378 -15.94 6.12 -24.70
C THR A 378 -17.28 6.47 -25.34
N ARG A 379 -18.02 5.46 -25.82
CA ARG A 379 -19.32 5.67 -26.45
C ARG A 379 -20.39 6.00 -25.39
N CYS A 380 -21.08 7.12 -25.58
CA CYS A 380 -22.19 7.54 -24.73
C CYS A 380 -23.38 6.57 -24.86
N PRO A 381 -23.92 5.99 -23.78
CA PRO A 381 -25.06 5.07 -23.85
C PRO A 381 -26.33 5.70 -24.44
N GLY A 382 -26.54 7.01 -24.26
CA GLY A 382 -27.75 7.70 -24.70
C GLY A 382 -27.78 8.10 -26.18
N CYS A 383 -26.63 8.15 -26.87
CA CYS A 383 -26.57 8.61 -28.26
C CYS A 383 -25.52 7.92 -29.12
N ASN A 384 -24.76 6.98 -28.55
CA ASN A 384 -23.68 6.23 -29.17
C ASN A 384 -22.53 7.07 -29.77
N LYS A 385 -22.43 8.37 -29.45
CA LYS A 385 -21.32 9.25 -29.85
C LYS A 385 -20.20 9.23 -28.82
N ASN A 386 -18.99 9.53 -29.27
CA ASN A 386 -17.80 9.56 -28.43
C ASN A 386 -17.88 10.70 -27.39
N MET A 387 -17.54 10.37 -26.14
CA MET A 387 -17.46 11.30 -25.02
C MET A 387 -16.06 11.93 -25.00
N THR A 388 -15.95 13.15 -25.53
CA THR A 388 -14.65 13.86 -25.67
C THR A 388 -14.61 15.21 -24.96
N LYS A 389 -15.74 15.69 -24.41
CA LYS A 389 -15.79 17.01 -23.77
C LYS A 389 -15.28 16.92 -22.34
N GLN A 390 -14.12 17.53 -22.09
CA GLN A 390 -13.49 17.55 -20.77
C GLN A 390 -14.29 18.37 -19.75
N LEU A 391 -14.40 17.83 -18.53
CA LEU A 391 -15.01 18.44 -17.36
C LEU A 391 -13.95 19.00 -16.40
N GLN A 392 -14.35 19.99 -15.61
CA GLN A 392 -13.54 20.56 -14.54
C GLN A 392 -14.01 19.98 -13.21
N TYR A 393 -13.07 19.37 -12.48
CA TYR A 393 -13.34 18.80 -11.16
C TYR A 393 -13.19 19.87 -10.09
N VAL A 394 -14.17 19.94 -9.18
CA VAL A 394 -14.19 20.90 -8.08
C VAL A 394 -13.92 20.16 -6.77
N GLU A 395 -12.81 20.48 -6.13
CA GLU A 395 -12.53 20.02 -4.77
C GLU A 395 -13.48 20.70 -3.78
N PRO A 396 -14.22 19.94 -2.95
CA PRO A 396 -15.16 20.51 -2.01
C PRO A 396 -14.42 21.19 -0.84
N ASN A 397 -14.93 22.35 -0.40
CA ASN A 397 -14.56 22.92 0.89
C ASN A 397 -15.13 22.02 2.01
N LEU A 398 -14.26 21.33 2.75
CA LEU A 398 -14.61 20.45 3.85
C LEU A 398 -15.12 21.25 5.05
N SER A 399 -16.43 21.48 5.11
CA SER A 399 -17.14 21.90 6.31
C SER A 399 -18.52 21.25 6.30
N GLY A 400 -18.59 20.01 6.76
CA GLY A 400 -19.83 19.24 6.84
C GLY A 400 -19.64 17.94 7.61
N THR A 401 -20.21 17.90 8.80
CA THR A 401 -20.34 16.74 9.69
C THR A 401 -21.15 15.63 9.01
N VAL A 402 -20.59 14.43 8.90
CA VAL A 402 -21.33 13.24 8.43
C VAL A 402 -21.95 12.56 9.65
N GLN A 403 -23.29 12.41 9.62
CA GLN A 403 -24.04 11.66 10.62
C GLN A 403 -23.81 10.15 10.44
N ALA A 404 -23.51 9.47 11.55
CA ALA A 404 -23.39 8.03 11.63
C ALA A 404 -24.76 7.36 11.40
N VAL A 405 -24.80 6.35 10.54
CA VAL A 405 -25.96 5.46 10.38
C VAL A 405 -25.68 4.21 11.19
N ASP A 406 -26.44 4.06 12.28
CA ASP A 406 -26.49 2.84 13.07
C ASP A 406 -27.14 1.72 12.23
N THR A 407 -26.37 0.67 11.94
CA THR A 407 -26.92 -0.62 11.52
C THR A 407 -26.36 -1.70 12.43
N GLU A 408 -27.25 -2.56 12.92
CA GLU A 408 -27.07 -3.55 13.99
C GLU A 408 -25.99 -4.62 13.72
N ASN A 409 -25.30 -4.58 12.57
CA ASN A 409 -24.19 -5.47 12.22
C ASN A 409 -22.78 -4.88 12.44
N GLY A 410 -22.67 -3.59 12.77
CA GLY A 410 -21.38 -2.91 13.02
C GLY A 410 -20.47 -2.82 11.79
N LEU A 411 -19.72 -1.73 11.69
CA LEU A 411 -18.70 -1.53 10.65
C LEU A 411 -17.56 -2.58 10.82
N GLY A 412 -17.15 -3.32 9.78
CA GLY A 412 -16.01 -4.28 9.84
C GLY A 412 -15.91 -5.24 8.65
N VAL A 413 -14.97 -6.20 8.67
CA VAL A 413 -14.71 -7.11 7.52
C VAL A 413 -15.50 -8.40 7.67
N VAL A 414 -15.37 -9.03 8.84
CA VAL A 414 -16.00 -10.31 9.13
C VAL A 414 -17.29 -10.14 9.95
N LYS A 415 -18.14 -11.16 9.97
CA LYS A 415 -19.40 -11.13 10.72
C LYS A 415 -19.16 -11.14 12.23
N GLY A 416 -19.80 -10.21 12.94
CA GLY A 416 -19.65 -10.02 14.40
C GLY A 416 -20.19 -11.14 15.27
N VAL A 417 -21.10 -11.95 14.72
CA VAL A 417 -21.77 -13.05 15.44
C VAL A 417 -20.91 -14.31 15.52
N LEU A 418 -19.75 -14.33 14.84
CA LEU A 418 -18.88 -15.50 14.72
C LEU A 418 -17.62 -15.34 15.57
N THR A 419 -17.16 -16.46 16.15
CA THR A 419 -15.85 -16.58 16.80
C THR A 419 -14.88 -17.30 15.88
N TYR A 420 -13.60 -16.97 16.04
CA TYR A 420 -12.52 -17.46 15.19
C TYR A 420 -11.42 -18.07 16.04
N THR A 421 -10.81 -19.13 15.52
CA THR A 421 -9.61 -19.74 16.08
C THR A 421 -8.40 -19.17 15.35
N ILE A 422 -7.43 -18.64 16.11
CA ILE A 422 -6.15 -18.13 15.62
C ILE A 422 -5.05 -19.05 16.16
N MET A 423 -4.23 -19.63 15.29
CA MET A 423 -3.10 -20.47 15.70
C MET A 423 -1.85 -19.63 15.98
N ASP A 424 -0.82 -20.23 16.60
CA ASP A 424 0.48 -19.58 16.83
C ASP A 424 1.12 -19.03 15.54
N ASP A 425 0.87 -19.68 14.41
CA ASP A 425 1.35 -19.26 13.10
C ASP A 425 0.43 -18.22 12.42
N LEU A 426 -0.46 -17.57 13.20
CA LEU A 426 -1.46 -16.59 12.78
C LEU A 426 -2.47 -17.09 11.73
N THR A 427 -2.59 -18.40 11.54
CA THR A 427 -3.67 -18.97 10.73
C THR A 427 -5.02 -18.75 11.41
N ILE A 428 -5.99 -18.20 10.68
CA ILE A 428 -7.33 -17.87 11.16
C ILE A 428 -8.32 -18.86 10.57
N ARG A 429 -9.14 -19.48 11.42
CA ARG A 429 -10.16 -20.46 11.04
C ARG A 429 -11.48 -20.16 11.75
N PRO A 430 -12.64 -20.56 11.19
CA PRO A 430 -13.90 -20.54 11.93
C PRO A 430 -13.80 -21.40 13.18
N MET A 431 -14.31 -20.91 14.30
CA MET A 431 -14.35 -21.71 15.51
C MET A 431 -15.38 -22.85 15.35
N SER A 432 -14.97 -24.05 15.73
CA SER A 432 -15.84 -25.22 15.80
C SER A 432 -15.30 -26.15 16.88
N THR A 433 -16.18 -26.65 17.75
CA THR A 433 -15.81 -27.57 18.83
C THR A 433 -15.09 -28.81 18.30
N ILE A 434 -15.52 -29.34 17.14
CA ILE A 434 -14.89 -30.49 16.49
C ILE A 434 -13.49 -30.11 15.97
N SER A 435 -13.36 -28.93 15.36
CA SER A 435 -12.07 -28.41 14.90
C SER A 435 -11.10 -28.19 16.06
N SER A 436 -11.56 -27.64 17.19
CA SER A 436 -10.75 -27.42 18.38
C SER A 436 -10.21 -28.74 18.98
N ILE A 437 -11.06 -29.77 19.08
CA ILE A 437 -10.64 -31.10 19.55
C ILE A 437 -9.63 -31.74 18.59
N THR A 438 -9.85 -31.61 17.28
CA THR A 438 -8.91 -32.09 16.25
C THR A 438 -7.56 -31.38 16.37
N LEU A 439 -7.58 -30.07 16.65
CA LEU A 439 -6.38 -29.25 16.80
C LEU A 439 -5.57 -29.66 18.04
N LEU A 440 -6.22 -30.01 19.16
CA LEU A 440 -5.55 -30.57 20.34
C LEU A 440 -4.79 -31.86 20.01
N ASN A 441 -5.38 -32.73 19.17
CA ASN A 441 -4.70 -33.93 18.68
C ASN A 441 -3.50 -33.59 17.79
N THR A 442 -3.63 -32.59 16.90
CA THR A 442 -2.52 -32.10 16.06
C THR A 442 -1.40 -31.47 16.90
N CYS A 443 -1.74 -30.82 18.00
CA CYS A 443 -0.79 -30.28 18.98
C CYS A 443 -0.19 -31.34 19.91
N HIS A 444 -0.52 -32.63 19.71
CA HIS A 444 -0.04 -33.76 20.50
C HIS A 444 -0.36 -33.67 22.01
N VAL A 445 -1.46 -33.00 22.37
CA VAL A 445 -1.91 -32.93 23.76
C VAL A 445 -2.55 -34.25 24.15
N LYS A 446 -1.92 -34.97 25.10
CA LYS A 446 -2.42 -36.27 25.60
C LYS A 446 -3.20 -36.17 26.90
N ASP A 447 -2.94 -35.13 27.68
CA ASP A 447 -3.51 -34.90 29.01
C ASP A 447 -4.19 -33.54 29.01
N LEU A 448 -5.52 -33.52 29.08
CA LEU A 448 -6.30 -32.27 29.03
C LEU A 448 -6.22 -31.48 30.35
N SER A 449 -5.78 -32.09 31.45
CA SER A 449 -5.68 -31.41 32.75
C SER A 449 -4.59 -30.33 32.79
N VAL A 450 -3.72 -30.31 31.78
CA VAL A 450 -2.61 -29.36 31.64
C VAL A 450 -3.03 -28.08 30.92
N LEU A 451 -4.23 -28.08 30.32
CA LEU A 451 -4.73 -26.99 29.52
C LEU A 451 -5.33 -25.90 30.40
N GLN A 452 -4.96 -24.66 30.14
CA GLN A 452 -5.48 -23.50 30.84
C GLN A 452 -6.00 -22.47 29.84
N GLU A 453 -7.21 -21.96 30.09
CA GLU A 453 -7.73 -20.77 29.40
C GLU A 453 -7.17 -19.51 30.06
N MET A 454 -6.57 -18.63 29.27
CA MET A 454 -6.04 -17.34 29.71
C MET A 454 -6.63 -16.23 28.84
N THR A 455 -7.17 -15.17 29.43
CA THR A 455 -7.64 -14.00 28.66
C THR A 455 -6.58 -12.92 28.62
N VAL A 456 -6.17 -12.51 27.42
CA VAL A 456 -5.21 -11.43 27.18
C VAL A 456 -5.95 -10.22 26.61
N LYS A 457 -5.66 -9.03 27.14
CA LYS A 457 -6.15 -7.75 26.62
C LYS A 457 -5.04 -7.08 25.84
N LEU A 458 -5.27 -6.84 24.55
CA LEU A 458 -4.36 -6.14 23.65
C LEU A 458 -4.72 -4.66 23.60
N GLY A 459 -3.74 -3.80 23.86
CA GLY A 459 -3.84 -2.35 23.70
C GLY A 459 -2.62 -1.78 22.99
N ILE A 460 -2.68 -0.49 22.63
CA ILE A 460 -1.63 0.19 21.86
C ILE A 460 -0.28 0.17 22.58
N LYS A 461 -0.28 0.24 23.91
CA LYS A 461 0.94 0.22 24.73
C LYS A 461 1.58 -1.16 24.82
N GLU A 462 0.78 -2.21 24.68
CA GLU A 462 1.21 -3.60 24.71
C GLU A 462 1.65 -4.11 23.34
N LEU A 463 1.18 -3.49 22.24
CA LEU A 463 1.52 -3.83 20.85
C LEU A 463 2.77 -3.12 20.31
N LEU A 464 3.15 -1.99 20.89
CA LEU A 464 4.36 -1.25 20.55
C LEU A 464 5.32 -1.36 21.73
N PRO A 465 6.49 -2.02 21.59
CA PRO A 465 7.49 -2.00 22.66
C PRO A 465 7.87 -0.54 22.90
N VAL A 466 7.45 0.01 24.04
CA VAL A 466 7.95 1.29 24.53
C VAL A 466 9.43 1.04 24.81
N SER A 467 10.30 1.63 24.00
CA SER A 467 11.71 1.77 24.33
C SER A 467 11.78 2.38 25.74
N SER A 468 12.20 1.58 26.71
CA SER A 468 12.54 2.06 28.04
C SER A 468 13.75 2.96 27.88
N ALA A 469 13.56 4.25 28.15
CA ALA A 469 14.59 5.28 28.17
C ALA A 469 15.73 4.96 29.16
#